data_AF-A0A661TIW4-F1
#
_entry.id   AF-A0A661TIW4-F1
#
_cell.length_a   1.000
_cell.length_b   1.000
_cell.length_c   1.000
_cell.angle_alpha   90.00
_cell.angle_beta   90.00
_cell.angle_gamma   90.00
#
_symmetry.space_group_name_H-M   'P 1'
#
loop_
_entity.id
_entity.type
_entity.pdbx_description
1 polymer ?
#
loop_
_entity_poly.entity_id
_entity_poly.type
_entity_poly.pdbx_seq_one_letter_code
_entity_poly.pdbx_strand_id
1 'polypeptide(L)'
;MKVSKVLLAAAGTLVALGAGTLTALRAKPAEAAFSPTGLIDRLVERFNLNKDDVQAVFDEHHAGIRAEQEQRIQDRLAQAVTDGKITQEQADLISTKQEELKTYMESLKDKTPEERHDAMKTKMDEIKQWAEDNNIPLQYLHGGMKGPRRGFGKHIGKPFRGFNK
;
A
#
# COMPACT_ATOMS: atom_id res chain seq x y z
N MET A 1 -41.54 15.85 -23.78
CA MET A 1 -40.47 15.82 -22.76
C MET A 1 -39.17 15.52 -23.49
N LYS A 2 -38.23 16.47 -23.46
CA LYS A 2 -37.03 16.49 -24.31
C LYS A 2 -35.91 15.65 -23.69
N VAL A 3 -35.12 15.07 -24.57
CA VAL A 3 -34.06 14.05 -24.41
C VAL A 3 -32.70 14.71 -24.14
N SER A 4 -31.76 13.97 -23.53
CA SER A 4 -30.30 13.83 -23.84
C SER A 4 -29.46 13.71 -22.55
N LYS A 5 -28.78 12.60 -22.25
CA LYS A 5 -27.53 12.07 -22.85
C LYS A 5 -26.45 13.15 -22.98
N VAL A 6 -25.72 13.38 -21.89
CA VAL A 6 -24.49 14.19 -21.92
C VAL A 6 -23.36 13.32 -22.45
N LEU A 7 -22.81 13.81 -23.55
CA LEU A 7 -21.72 13.31 -24.36
C LEU A 7 -20.35 13.55 -23.71
N LEU A 8 -19.41 12.65 -24.06
CA LEU A 8 -17.98 12.88 -24.07
C LEU A 8 -17.63 14.29 -24.58
N ALA A 9 -16.78 14.99 -23.84
CA ALA A 9 -16.01 16.11 -24.36
C ALA A 9 -14.52 15.82 -24.17
N ALA A 10 -13.87 15.47 -25.28
CA ALA A 10 -12.43 15.57 -25.44
C ALA A 10 -12.05 17.05 -25.43
N ALA A 11 -11.15 17.44 -24.53
CA ALA A 11 -10.47 18.74 -24.57
C ALA A 11 -9.00 18.49 -24.89
N GLY A 12 -8.65 18.63 -26.16
CA GLY A 12 -7.27 18.82 -26.59
C GLY A 12 -6.82 20.25 -26.29
N THR A 13 -5.63 20.38 -25.72
CA THR A 13 -4.88 21.64 -25.69
C THR A 13 -3.55 21.42 -26.39
N LEU A 14 -3.51 21.91 -27.64
CA LEU A 14 -2.30 22.28 -28.36
C LEU A 14 -1.66 23.48 -27.66
N VAL A 15 -0.40 23.36 -27.23
CA VAL A 15 0.51 24.51 -27.13
C VAL A 15 1.78 24.16 -27.88
N ALA A 16 2.00 24.89 -28.97
CA ALA A 16 3.16 24.75 -29.84
C ALA A 16 4.22 25.80 -29.49
N LEU A 17 5.49 25.36 -29.62
CA LEU A 17 6.71 26.12 -29.87
C LEU A 17 7.32 26.98 -28.75
N GLY A 18 8.46 26.48 -28.24
CA GLY A 18 9.50 27.29 -27.61
C GLY A 18 10.85 26.59 -27.79
N ALA A 19 11.65 27.04 -28.76
CA ALA A 19 13.05 26.66 -28.91
C ALA A 19 13.87 27.29 -27.77
N GLY A 20 14.72 26.50 -27.08
CA GLY A 20 15.68 27.08 -26.15
C GLY A 20 16.29 26.10 -25.13
N THR A 21 17.57 25.80 -25.34
CA THR A 21 18.56 25.32 -24.36
C THR A 21 18.42 23.89 -23.81
N LEU A 22 19.24 22.99 -24.39
CA LEU A 22 19.74 21.77 -23.75
C LEU A 22 20.49 22.15 -22.46
N THR A 23 19.78 22.16 -21.34
CA THR A 23 20.43 22.15 -20.03
C THR A 23 20.47 20.69 -19.60
N ALA A 24 21.66 20.09 -19.63
CA ALA A 24 21.89 18.75 -19.12
C ALA A 24 21.58 18.75 -17.61
N LEU A 25 20.35 18.34 -17.27
CA LEU A 25 19.97 18.01 -15.91
C LEU A 25 20.84 16.83 -15.48
N ARG A 26 21.88 17.15 -14.72
CA ARG A 26 22.68 16.17 -13.99
C ARG A 26 21.75 15.53 -12.97
N ALA A 27 21.12 14.42 -13.35
CA ALA A 27 20.31 13.61 -12.46
C ALA A 27 21.16 13.25 -11.24
N LYS A 28 20.77 13.73 -10.06
CA LYS A 28 21.28 13.18 -8.82
C LYS A 28 20.89 11.70 -8.80
N PRO A 29 21.78 10.77 -8.41
CA PRO A 29 21.38 9.38 -8.28
C PRO A 29 20.22 9.36 -7.29
N ALA A 30 19.05 8.93 -7.76
CA ALA A 30 17.95 8.61 -6.88
C ALA A 30 18.52 7.62 -5.86
N GLU A 31 18.44 7.97 -4.57
CA GLU A 31 18.66 7.00 -3.51
C GLU A 31 17.81 5.79 -3.87
N ALA A 32 18.48 4.66 -4.13
CA ALA A 32 17.82 3.45 -4.57
C ALA A 32 16.81 3.07 -3.50
N ALA A 33 15.56 3.51 -3.70
CA ALA A 33 14.45 3.11 -2.88
C ALA A 33 14.48 1.59 -2.87
N PHE A 34 14.39 0.99 -1.69
CA PHE A 34 14.46 -0.45 -1.53
C PHE A 34 13.25 -1.09 -2.24
N SER A 35 13.41 -1.39 -3.54
CA SER A 35 12.45 -2.15 -4.31
C SER A 35 12.80 -3.63 -4.19
N PRO A 36 11.80 -4.53 -4.12
CA PRO A 36 12.04 -5.97 -4.14
C PRO A 36 12.93 -6.39 -5.32
N THR A 37 12.73 -5.77 -6.48
CA THR A 37 13.55 -5.95 -7.68
C THR A 37 15.01 -5.58 -7.45
N GLY A 38 15.28 -4.45 -6.79
CA GLY A 38 16.64 -4.03 -6.45
C GLY A 38 17.32 -4.88 -5.36
N LEU A 39 16.56 -5.62 -4.55
CA LEU A 39 17.14 -6.64 -3.66
C LEU A 39 17.53 -7.90 -4.43
N ILE A 40 16.66 -8.38 -5.31
CA ILE A 40 16.92 -9.56 -6.16
C ILE A 40 18.16 -9.34 -7.01
N ASP A 41 18.26 -8.18 -7.68
CA ASP A 41 19.42 -7.85 -8.52
C ASP A 41 20.73 -7.86 -7.72
N ARG A 42 20.74 -7.29 -6.49
CA ARG A 42 21.91 -7.32 -5.61
C ARG A 42 22.29 -8.73 -5.13
N LEU A 43 21.31 -9.59 -4.88
CA LEU A 43 21.56 -10.99 -4.49
C LEU A 43 22.14 -11.79 -5.64
N VAL A 44 21.56 -11.64 -6.83
CA VAL A 44 22.05 -12.24 -8.08
C VAL A 44 23.49 -11.81 -8.34
N GLU A 45 23.80 -10.52 -8.28
CA GLU A 45 25.16 -9.99 -8.49
C GLU A 45 26.17 -10.46 -7.43
N ARG A 46 25.78 -10.45 -6.15
CA ARG A 46 26.71 -10.75 -5.04
C ARG A 46 27.06 -12.23 -4.94
N PHE A 47 26.09 -13.09 -5.21
CA PHE A 47 26.20 -14.53 -5.01
C PHE A 47 26.19 -15.33 -6.33
N ASN A 48 26.11 -14.64 -7.47
CA ASN A 48 26.06 -15.23 -8.80
C ASN A 48 24.93 -16.27 -8.92
N LEU A 49 23.75 -15.91 -8.42
CA LEU A 49 22.56 -16.78 -8.43
C LEU A 49 21.79 -16.65 -9.74
N ASN A 50 20.98 -17.65 -10.07
CA ASN A 50 20.02 -17.54 -11.15
C ASN A 50 18.89 -16.57 -10.75
N LYS A 51 18.62 -15.57 -11.58
CA LYS A 51 17.60 -14.54 -11.30
C LYS A 51 16.18 -15.10 -11.26
N ASP A 52 15.87 -16.05 -12.12
CA ASP A 52 14.55 -16.67 -12.20
C ASP A 52 14.28 -17.54 -10.96
N ASP A 53 15.28 -18.27 -10.50
CA ASP A 53 15.17 -19.08 -9.27
C ASP A 53 14.97 -18.19 -8.03
N VAL A 54 15.72 -17.08 -7.93
CA VAL A 54 15.55 -16.12 -6.84
C VAL A 54 14.17 -15.45 -6.90
N GLN A 55 13.71 -15.06 -8.09
CA GLN A 55 12.38 -14.49 -8.28
C GLN A 55 11.29 -15.49 -7.85
N ALA A 56 11.40 -16.75 -8.24
CA ALA A 56 10.46 -17.81 -7.88
C ALA A 56 10.36 -18.00 -6.36
N VAL A 57 11.48 -18.02 -5.64
CA VAL A 57 11.49 -18.12 -4.16
C VAL A 57 10.79 -16.93 -3.50
N PHE A 58 11.03 -15.71 -4.02
CA PHE A 58 10.36 -14.51 -3.49
C PHE A 58 8.85 -14.54 -3.76
N ASP A 59 8.43 -14.99 -4.93
CA ASP A 59 7.02 -15.08 -5.29
C ASP A 59 6.29 -16.14 -4.47
N GLU A 60 6.91 -17.30 -4.25
CA GLU A 60 6.41 -18.36 -3.36
C GLU A 60 6.27 -17.85 -1.93
N HIS A 61 7.31 -17.23 -1.39
CA HIS A 61 7.28 -16.67 -0.04
C HIS A 61 6.21 -15.58 0.12
N HIS A 62 6.07 -14.68 -0.87
CA HIS A 62 5.01 -13.67 -0.86
C HIS A 62 3.61 -14.30 -0.94
N ALA A 63 3.43 -15.37 -1.71
CA ALA A 63 2.17 -16.11 -1.75
C ALA A 63 1.84 -16.73 -0.40
N GLY A 64 2.82 -17.34 0.27
CA GLY A 64 2.68 -17.87 1.63
C GLY A 64 2.25 -16.80 2.63
N ILE A 65 2.94 -15.66 2.68
CA ILE A 65 2.58 -14.55 3.57
C ILE A 65 1.16 -14.04 3.29
N ARG A 66 0.74 -13.94 2.01
CA ARG A 66 -0.63 -13.51 1.68
C ARG A 66 -1.68 -14.47 2.22
N ALA A 67 -1.48 -15.78 2.02
CA ALA A 67 -2.39 -16.80 2.52
C ALA A 67 -2.48 -16.78 4.05
N GLU A 68 -1.34 -16.67 4.74
CA GLU A 68 -1.31 -16.55 6.20
C GLU A 68 -2.03 -15.29 6.69
N GLN A 69 -1.85 -14.15 6.02
CA GLN A 69 -2.53 -12.92 6.39
C GLN A 69 -4.05 -13.02 6.20
N GLU A 70 -4.50 -13.60 5.09
CA GLU A 70 -5.92 -13.83 4.81
C GLU A 70 -6.57 -14.71 5.89
N GLN A 71 -5.92 -15.83 6.24
CA GLN A 71 -6.39 -16.70 7.32
C GLN A 71 -6.46 -15.97 8.66
N ARG A 72 -5.41 -15.25 9.05
CA ARG A 72 -5.38 -14.51 10.34
C ARG A 72 -6.43 -13.42 10.42
N ILE A 73 -6.85 -12.87 9.28
CA ILE A 73 -7.93 -11.89 9.23
C ILE A 73 -9.27 -12.59 9.40
N GLN A 74 -9.51 -13.69 8.68
CA GLN A 74 -10.73 -14.49 8.82
C GLN A 74 -10.92 -14.98 10.26
N ASP A 75 -9.87 -15.53 10.88
CA ASP A 75 -9.89 -15.99 12.28
C ASP A 75 -10.26 -14.86 13.24
N ARG A 76 -9.74 -13.64 13.00
CA ARG A 76 -10.04 -12.48 13.84
C ARG A 76 -11.48 -12.03 13.70
N LEU A 77 -12.03 -12.06 12.48
CA LEU A 77 -13.43 -11.72 12.24
C LEU A 77 -14.34 -12.76 12.89
N ALA A 78 -14.05 -14.05 12.73
CA ALA A 78 -14.79 -15.13 13.39
C ALA A 78 -14.76 -14.99 14.92
N GLN A 79 -13.59 -14.69 15.51
CA GLN A 79 -13.49 -14.42 16.94
C GLN A 79 -14.27 -13.17 17.35
N ALA A 80 -14.25 -12.11 16.54
CA ALA A 80 -14.98 -10.88 16.84
C ALA A 80 -16.51 -11.08 16.78
N VAL A 81 -17.00 -11.95 15.88
CA VAL A 81 -18.40 -12.39 15.85
C VAL A 81 -18.73 -13.21 17.10
N THR A 82 -17.87 -14.17 17.46
CA THR A 82 -18.04 -15.00 18.66
C THR A 82 -18.05 -14.16 19.94
N ASP A 83 -17.18 -13.15 20.02
CA ASP A 83 -17.09 -12.19 21.11
C ASP A 83 -18.26 -11.18 21.13
N GLY A 84 -19.13 -11.19 20.11
CA GLY A 84 -20.24 -10.23 19.95
C GLY A 84 -19.78 -8.79 19.68
N LYS A 85 -18.54 -8.59 19.24
CA LYS A 85 -17.99 -7.26 18.92
C LYS A 85 -18.45 -6.74 17.56
N ILE A 86 -18.78 -7.66 16.66
CA ILE A 86 -19.37 -7.39 15.35
C ILE A 86 -20.43 -8.47 15.06
N THR A 87 -21.35 -8.21 14.15
CA THR A 87 -22.29 -9.22 13.65
C THR A 87 -21.67 -10.03 12.51
N GLN A 88 -22.30 -11.18 12.16
CA GLN A 88 -21.88 -11.95 10.99
C GLN A 88 -21.98 -11.12 9.70
N GLU A 89 -23.06 -10.36 9.54
CA GLU A 89 -23.24 -9.46 8.39
C GLU A 89 -22.11 -8.42 8.29
N GLN A 90 -21.67 -7.87 9.42
CA GLN A 90 -20.52 -6.96 9.45
C GLN A 90 -19.21 -7.66 9.08
N ALA A 91 -19.00 -8.90 9.51
CA ALA A 91 -17.82 -9.68 9.12
C ALA A 91 -17.79 -9.94 7.60
N ASP A 92 -18.94 -10.22 6.99
CA ASP A 92 -19.06 -10.45 5.55
C ASP A 92 -18.79 -9.16 4.76
N LEU A 93 -19.31 -8.02 5.24
CA LEU A 93 -19.02 -6.69 4.70
C LEU A 93 -17.54 -6.34 4.78
N ILE A 94 -16.89 -6.61 5.93
CA ILE A 94 -15.44 -6.37 6.10
C ILE A 94 -14.63 -7.22 5.12
N SER A 95 -14.97 -8.49 4.96
CA SER A 95 -14.25 -9.42 4.07
C SER A 95 -14.31 -8.92 2.62
N THR A 96 -15.50 -8.55 2.15
CA THR A 96 -15.71 -7.96 0.82
C THR A 96 -14.89 -6.67 0.66
N LYS A 97 -14.91 -5.80 1.66
CA LYS A 97 -14.19 -4.52 1.61
C LYS A 97 -12.68 -4.73 1.57
N GLN A 98 -12.14 -5.71 2.29
CA GLN A 98 -10.72 -6.02 2.28
C GLN A 98 -10.23 -6.53 0.91
N GLU A 99 -11.04 -7.32 0.20
CA GLU A 99 -10.73 -7.73 -1.18
C GLU A 99 -10.69 -6.54 -2.14
N GLU A 100 -11.64 -5.61 -2.02
CA GLU A 100 -11.63 -4.34 -2.76
C GLU A 100 -10.35 -3.54 -2.46
N LEU A 101 -9.98 -3.42 -1.19
CA LEU A 101 -8.77 -2.70 -0.76
C LEU A 101 -7.49 -3.38 -1.24
N LYS A 102 -7.43 -4.72 -1.23
CA LYS A 102 -6.29 -5.47 -1.77
C LYS A 102 -6.12 -5.17 -3.26
N THR A 103 -7.19 -5.25 -4.03
CA THR A 103 -7.20 -4.93 -5.47
C THR A 103 -6.78 -3.48 -5.72
N TYR A 104 -7.31 -2.56 -4.90
CA TYR A 104 -6.92 -1.16 -4.97
C TYR A 104 -5.42 -0.96 -4.71
N MET A 105 -4.87 -1.56 -3.66
CA MET A 105 -3.43 -1.50 -3.35
C MET A 105 -2.57 -2.07 -4.49
N GLU A 106 -3.01 -3.15 -5.13
CA GLU A 106 -2.32 -3.72 -6.28
C GLU A 106 -2.31 -2.77 -7.48
N SER A 107 -3.38 -2.01 -7.70
CA SER A 107 -3.43 -0.98 -8.74
C SER A 107 -2.46 0.20 -8.52
N LEU A 108 -1.91 0.35 -7.30
CA LEU A 108 -0.96 1.41 -6.95
C LEU A 108 0.51 0.97 -7.02
N LYS A 109 0.80 -0.28 -7.43
CA LYS A 109 2.17 -0.83 -7.46
C LYS A 109 3.11 0.02 -8.32
N ASP A 110 2.64 0.48 -9.48
CA ASP A 110 3.45 1.22 -10.45
C ASP A 110 3.42 2.74 -10.26
N LYS A 111 2.66 3.24 -9.27
CA LYS A 111 2.60 4.67 -8.96
C LYS A 111 3.84 5.14 -8.21
N THR A 112 4.16 6.43 -8.37
CA THR A 112 5.19 7.08 -7.56
C THR A 112 4.77 7.12 -6.08
N PRO A 113 5.73 7.26 -5.13
CA PRO A 113 5.40 7.35 -3.71
C PRO A 113 4.42 8.47 -3.36
N GLU A 114 4.53 9.63 -4.03
CA GLU A 114 3.65 10.79 -3.81
C GLU A 114 2.23 10.52 -4.31
N GLU A 115 2.09 10.03 -5.55
CA GLU A 115 0.79 9.63 -6.10
C GLU A 115 0.13 8.51 -5.28
N ARG A 116 0.92 7.55 -4.78
CA ARG A 116 0.43 6.48 -3.91
C ARG A 116 -0.04 7.05 -2.57
N HIS A 117 0.70 7.97 -1.98
CA HIS A 117 0.33 8.62 -0.72
C HIS A 117 -1.02 9.35 -0.87
N ASP A 118 -1.17 10.16 -1.91
CA ASP A 118 -2.39 10.93 -2.14
C ASP A 118 -3.58 10.03 -2.46
N ALA A 119 -3.37 9.00 -3.29
CA ALA A 119 -4.37 7.97 -3.56
C ALA A 119 -4.82 7.27 -2.26
N MET A 120 -3.89 6.86 -1.40
CA MET A 120 -4.23 6.24 -0.13
C MET A 120 -4.92 7.19 0.83
N LYS A 121 -4.54 8.47 0.86
CA LYS A 121 -5.21 9.47 1.71
C LYS A 121 -6.69 9.58 1.33
N THR A 122 -6.99 9.74 0.05
CA THR A 122 -8.38 9.76 -0.44
C THR A 122 -9.10 8.46 -0.09
N LYS A 123 -8.46 7.30 -0.33
CA LYS A 123 -9.07 6.01 -0.01
C LYS A 123 -9.35 5.84 1.47
N MET A 124 -8.50 6.36 2.36
CA MET A 124 -8.71 6.30 3.80
C MET A 124 -9.96 7.06 4.24
N ASP A 125 -10.27 8.19 3.61
CA ASP A 125 -11.48 8.94 3.93
C ASP A 125 -12.74 8.21 3.42
N GLU A 126 -12.68 7.59 2.24
CA GLU A 126 -13.75 6.68 1.76
C GLU A 126 -13.98 5.50 2.71
N ILE A 127 -12.90 4.88 3.22
CA ILE A 127 -13.00 3.75 4.15
C ILE A 127 -13.61 4.18 5.47
N LYS A 128 -13.25 5.36 6.01
CA LYS A 128 -13.84 5.90 7.23
C LYS A 128 -15.34 6.09 7.08
N GLN A 129 -15.76 6.76 6.01
CA GLN A 129 -17.18 6.98 5.75
C GLN A 129 -17.93 5.65 5.62
N TRP A 130 -17.40 4.73 4.81
CA TRP A 130 -17.99 3.40 4.65
C TRP A 130 -18.12 2.65 5.98
N ALA A 131 -17.10 2.74 6.84
CA ALA A 131 -17.11 2.08 8.13
C ALA A 131 -18.17 2.70 9.07
N GLU A 132 -18.30 4.02 9.08
CA GLU A 132 -19.32 4.74 9.85
C GLU A 132 -20.74 4.37 9.37
N ASP A 133 -20.99 4.40 8.06
CA ASP A 133 -22.29 4.08 7.47
C ASP A 133 -22.75 2.65 7.80
N ASN A 134 -21.80 1.71 7.93
CA ASN A 134 -22.07 0.30 8.23
C ASN A 134 -21.90 -0.05 9.72
N ASN A 135 -21.64 0.94 10.58
CA ASN A 135 -21.37 0.75 12.02
C ASN A 135 -20.21 -0.23 12.30
N ILE A 136 -19.20 -0.23 11.45
CA ILE A 136 -18.05 -1.13 11.50
C ILE A 136 -16.85 -0.43 12.16
N PRO A 137 -16.25 -1.00 13.22
CA PRO A 137 -15.06 -0.43 13.81
C PRO A 137 -13.86 -0.48 12.83
N LEU A 138 -13.26 0.68 12.55
CA LEU A 138 -12.12 0.84 11.62
C LEU A 138 -10.91 -0.08 11.89
N GLN A 139 -10.79 -0.59 13.13
CA GLN A 139 -9.75 -1.52 13.54
C GLN A 139 -9.79 -2.86 12.80
N TYR A 140 -10.94 -3.22 12.20
CA TYR A 140 -11.09 -4.47 11.44
C TYR A 140 -10.75 -4.31 9.95
N LEU A 141 -10.64 -3.08 9.44
CA LEU A 141 -10.29 -2.79 8.04
C LEU A 141 -8.79 -2.58 7.81
N HIS A 142 -8.07 -2.17 8.86
CA HIS A 142 -6.62 -2.02 8.78
C HIS A 142 -5.97 -3.36 9.12
N GLY A 143 -5.33 -4.01 8.15
CA GLY A 143 -4.70 -5.34 8.24
C GLY A 143 -3.76 -5.55 9.42
N GLY A 144 -4.30 -5.73 10.62
CA GLY A 144 -3.52 -6.02 11.83
C GLY A 144 -2.74 -4.86 12.45
N MET A 145 -2.83 -3.63 11.92
CA MET A 145 -2.05 -2.49 12.45
C MET A 145 -2.58 -1.88 13.76
N LYS A 146 -3.33 -2.64 14.55
CA LYS A 146 -3.63 -2.32 15.95
C LYS A 146 -3.90 -3.57 16.78
N GLY A 147 -2.89 -4.43 16.89
CA GLY A 147 -2.67 -5.08 18.18
C GLY A 147 -2.41 -4.01 19.26
N PRO A 148 -2.55 -4.32 20.56
CA PRO A 148 -2.15 -3.39 21.62
C PRO A 148 -0.75 -2.89 21.30
N ARG A 149 -0.56 -1.57 21.30
CA ARG A 149 0.75 -0.93 21.12
C ARG A 149 1.73 -1.48 22.15
N ARG A 150 2.40 -2.58 21.81
CA ARG A 150 3.42 -3.22 22.62
C ARG A 150 4.63 -3.35 21.69
N GLY A 151 5.35 -2.24 21.51
CA GLY A 151 6.67 -2.28 20.87
C GLY A 151 7.03 -1.24 19.81
N PHE A 152 6.35 -0.10 19.67
CA PHE A 152 7.06 1.10 19.19
C PHE A 152 7.72 1.75 20.39
N GLY A 153 8.84 1.16 20.81
CA GLY A 153 9.73 1.72 21.79
C GLY A 153 10.23 3.08 21.31
N LYS A 154 9.55 4.12 21.78
CA LYS A 154 10.12 5.34 22.35
C LYS A 154 11.52 5.66 21.82
N HIS A 155 11.59 6.70 20.98
CA HIS A 155 12.76 7.54 20.81
C HIS A 155 13.52 7.74 22.13
N ILE A 156 14.63 7.03 22.31
CA ILE A 156 15.77 7.44 23.14
C ILE A 156 17.05 7.11 22.35
N GLY A 157 17.15 7.70 21.15
CA GLY A 157 18.47 8.05 20.62
C GLY A 157 18.91 9.30 21.37
N LYS A 158 19.53 9.14 22.55
CA LYS A 158 20.35 10.23 23.11
C LYS A 158 21.43 10.54 22.06
N PRO A 159 21.69 11.81 21.70
CA PRO A 159 22.86 12.10 20.88
C PRO A 159 24.08 11.63 21.67
N PHE A 160 24.95 10.87 21.01
CA PHE A 160 26.29 10.55 21.51
C PHE A 160 27.01 11.86 21.80
N ARG A 161 26.94 12.29 23.06
CA ARG A 161 27.72 13.40 23.59
C ARG A 161 29.16 12.89 23.69
N GLY A 162 30.05 13.56 22.97
CA GLY A 162 31.44 13.13 22.76
C GLY A 162 32.16 12.70 24.03
N PHE A 163 32.94 11.63 23.89
CA PHE A 163 34.04 11.37 24.80
C PHE A 163 35.21 12.25 24.36
N ASN A 164 35.34 13.38 25.05
CA ASN A 164 36.64 13.99 25.29
C ASN A 164 37.45 13.01 26.16
N LYS A 165 38.56 12.51 25.62
CA LYS A 165 39.81 12.26 26.35
C LYS A 165 40.96 12.42 25.36
#